data_AF-A0A345Z542-F1
#
_entry.id   AF-A0A345Z542-F1
#
_cell.length_a   1.000
_cell.length_b   1.000
_cell.length_c   1.000
_cell.angle_alpha   90.00
_cell.angle_beta   90.00
_cell.angle_gamma   90.00
#
_symmetry.space_group_name_H-M   'P 1'
#
loop_
_entity.id
_entity.type
_entity.pdbx_description
1 polymer ?
#
loop_
_entity_poly.entity_id
_entity_poly.type
_entity_poly.pdbx_seq_one_letter_code
_entity_poly.pdbx_strand_id
1 'polypeptide(L)'
;MMSQNSRVIFKFSLLRIIKNKLFIILTAIILSLIVLIPILAMTLGENIINDVEMAMIFIIVLSIFWISFVNINNIVTIAITDEKSGIQSLENRRGVKNSSIFFAKFAPLKIITLSYILLVYLIFILVSLMFPIPLKGFIIRNLAVGIFSLIAYDFLIFGVVLLLSSTTRSMKKALPFGWILMTLFMFFSIFGPIFFAFNPDLGDWSSNIYEPSIKNNFDLRQTQTSETNFLTQLSESLNDLENSFKENIAGPIDGDFETIFRDHDITKLIFNDGMITYFGELIEQGSFEKSVEKYFKKFNTSLEKTRILINEAELKKALEDNLYYEFVKSINIKAEWNKEKHFKNSYFYKSSGNNYNKPQQLKEVLDNFKNFDNGTVKISENETEVLKSTVVNSYRFEYSLRSNDDVIGKNWTGKIDSKNFFYNYNFWIDSSPYSPGSYLFNKISSRLIKNFKYPLKIEEEKFRWKIAAALNYQINPFMWFYEMVYFSGVNNPETNHFIAENSPLPIAPLTFYNLDKEGNLIYTKRPFAVWANYLGFIAFGTTLATFGYLSFCKTKDERKRLD
;
A
#
# COMPACT_ATOMS: atom_id res chain seq x y z
N MET A 1 -36.84 -7.52 -26.81
CA MET A 1 -36.28 -8.47 -27.80
C MET A 1 -35.77 -7.69 -29.01
N MET A 2 -34.52 -7.87 -29.43
CA MET A 2 -33.97 -7.26 -30.65
C MET A 2 -34.64 -7.85 -31.89
N SER A 3 -34.97 -7.02 -32.89
CA SER A 3 -35.47 -7.51 -34.18
C SER A 3 -34.40 -8.36 -34.90
N GLN A 4 -34.81 -9.29 -35.77
CA GLN A 4 -33.89 -10.13 -36.55
C GLN A 4 -32.85 -9.29 -37.32
N ASN A 5 -33.29 -8.17 -37.91
CA ASN A 5 -32.41 -7.25 -38.63
C ASN A 5 -31.39 -6.57 -37.70
N SER A 6 -31.82 -6.13 -36.50
CA SER A 6 -30.91 -5.55 -35.49
C SER A 6 -29.87 -6.55 -35.00
N ARG A 7 -30.23 -7.84 -34.88
CA ARG A 7 -29.31 -8.94 -34.53
C ARG A 7 -28.24 -9.14 -35.59
N VAL A 8 -28.60 -9.07 -36.87
CA VAL A 8 -27.65 -9.20 -37.98
C VAL A 8 -26.65 -8.04 -37.98
N ILE A 9 -27.12 -6.80 -37.81
CA ILE A 9 -26.26 -5.60 -37.72
C ILE A 9 -25.32 -5.73 -36.52
N PHE A 10 -25.84 -6.12 -35.35
CA PHE A 10 -25.03 -6.34 -34.15
C PHE A 10 -23.93 -7.39 -34.37
N LYS A 11 -24.28 -8.55 -34.94
CA LYS A 11 -23.32 -9.62 -35.23
C LYS A 11 -22.26 -9.16 -36.24
N PHE A 12 -22.65 -8.42 -37.27
CA PHE A 12 -21.73 -7.86 -38.25
C PHE A 12 -20.76 -6.86 -37.60
N SER A 13 -21.25 -5.91 -36.81
CA SER A 13 -20.43 -4.95 -36.09
C SER A 13 -19.47 -5.62 -35.11
N LEU A 14 -19.94 -6.61 -34.34
CA LEU A 14 -19.09 -7.38 -33.44
C LEU A 14 -17.98 -8.13 -34.19
N LEU A 15 -18.33 -8.87 -35.25
CA LEU A 15 -17.37 -9.63 -36.07
C LEU A 15 -16.33 -8.72 -36.72
N ARG A 16 -16.73 -7.53 -37.16
CA ARG A 16 -15.83 -6.54 -37.76
C ARG A 16 -14.75 -6.08 -36.78
N ILE A 17 -15.09 -5.92 -35.49
CA ILE A 17 -14.13 -5.52 -34.45
C ILE A 17 -13.20 -6.70 -34.14
N ILE A 18 -13.75 -7.86 -33.80
CA ILE A 18 -12.94 -8.99 -33.30
C ILE A 18 -12.07 -9.64 -34.38
N LYS A 19 -12.44 -9.54 -35.67
CA LYS A 19 -11.64 -10.05 -36.79
C LYS A 19 -10.61 -9.05 -37.31
N ASN A 20 -10.57 -7.83 -36.78
CA ASN A 20 -9.60 -6.83 -37.21
C ASN A 20 -8.19 -7.24 -36.73
N LYS A 21 -7.26 -7.41 -37.67
CA LYS A 21 -5.88 -7.82 -37.37
C LYS A 21 -5.17 -6.85 -36.40
N LEU A 22 -5.35 -5.55 -36.59
CA LEU A 22 -4.75 -4.53 -35.74
C LEU A 22 -5.31 -4.58 -34.32
N PHE A 23 -6.63 -4.82 -34.18
CA PHE A 23 -7.27 -5.03 -32.88
C PHE A 23 -6.68 -6.24 -32.15
N ILE A 24 -6.53 -7.37 -32.84
CA ILE A 24 -5.96 -8.61 -32.25
C ILE A 24 -4.51 -8.37 -31.79
N ILE A 25 -3.66 -7.83 -32.68
CA ILE A 25 -2.23 -7.60 -32.39
C ILE A 25 -2.09 -6.64 -31.20
N LEU A 26 -2.80 -5.52 -31.22
CA LEU A 26 -2.66 -4.52 -30.15
C LEU A 26 -3.19 -5.03 -28.81
N THR A 27 -4.31 -5.77 -28.82
CA THR A 27 -4.85 -6.40 -27.61
C THR A 27 -3.87 -7.40 -27.03
N ALA A 28 -3.24 -8.23 -27.86
CA ALA A 28 -2.25 -9.21 -27.40
C ALA A 28 -1.00 -8.55 -26.79
N ILE A 29 -0.49 -7.47 -27.40
CA ILE A 29 0.65 -6.71 -26.86
C ILE A 29 0.30 -6.10 -25.51
N ILE A 30 -0.85 -5.42 -25.42
CA ILE A 30 -1.23 -4.71 -24.20
C ILE A 30 -1.55 -5.67 -23.06
N LEU A 31 -2.26 -6.78 -23.32
CA LEU A 31 -2.50 -7.79 -22.29
C LEU A 31 -1.19 -8.44 -21.81
N SER A 32 -0.24 -8.71 -22.71
CA SER A 32 1.08 -9.20 -22.32
C SER A 32 1.80 -8.23 -21.38
N LEU A 33 1.76 -6.92 -21.67
CA LEU A 33 2.35 -5.90 -20.81
C LEU A 33 1.62 -5.79 -19.45
N ILE A 34 0.29 -5.84 -19.45
CA ILE A 34 -0.52 -5.80 -18.22
C ILE A 34 -0.26 -7.02 -17.32
N VAL A 35 0.11 -8.17 -17.89
CA VAL A 35 0.55 -9.34 -17.12
C VAL A 35 1.99 -9.17 -16.62
N LEU A 36 2.89 -8.71 -17.49
CA LEU A 36 4.33 -8.63 -17.17
C LEU A 36 4.64 -7.60 -16.09
N ILE A 37 4.03 -6.41 -16.14
CA ILE A 37 4.36 -5.29 -15.24
C ILE A 37 4.10 -5.63 -13.76
N PRO A 38 2.91 -6.14 -13.37
CA PRO A 38 2.66 -6.55 -11.99
C PRO A 38 3.54 -7.70 -11.52
N ILE A 39 3.88 -8.65 -12.42
CA ILE A 39 4.81 -9.73 -12.11
C ILE A 39 6.18 -9.14 -11.75
N LEU A 40 6.71 -8.21 -12.54
CA LEU A 40 8.00 -7.56 -12.26
C LEU A 40 7.96 -6.78 -10.95
N ALA A 41 6.91 -5.97 -10.73
CA ALA A 41 6.74 -5.20 -9.49
C ALA A 41 6.69 -6.09 -8.24
N MET A 42 5.96 -7.20 -8.29
CA MET A 42 5.81 -8.10 -7.13
C MET A 42 7.00 -9.05 -6.90
N THR A 43 7.83 -9.28 -7.92
CA THR A 43 9.00 -10.20 -7.82
C THR A 43 10.29 -9.48 -7.48
N LEU A 44 10.50 -8.29 -8.06
CA LEU A 44 11.73 -7.51 -7.92
C LEU A 44 11.60 -6.41 -6.86
N GLY A 45 10.38 -5.97 -6.57
CA GLY A 45 10.10 -4.88 -5.64
C GLY A 45 10.49 -5.19 -4.20
N GLU A 46 11.20 -4.25 -3.57
CA GLU A 46 11.49 -4.28 -2.14
C GLU A 46 10.46 -3.46 -1.34
N ASN A 47 9.82 -2.46 -1.96
CA ASN A 47 8.75 -1.63 -1.39
C ASN A 47 7.41 -1.95 -2.05
N ILE A 48 6.82 -3.06 -1.59
CA ILE A 48 5.74 -3.75 -2.29
C ILE A 48 4.53 -2.86 -2.58
N ILE A 49 4.13 -1.95 -1.68
CA ILE A 49 2.99 -1.06 -1.94
C ILE A 49 3.32 -0.03 -3.01
N ASN A 50 4.43 0.72 -2.86
CA ASN A 50 4.87 1.68 -3.87
C ASN A 50 5.07 1.03 -5.25
N ASP A 51 5.69 -0.16 -5.30
CA ASP A 51 5.93 -0.88 -6.55
C ASP A 51 4.61 -1.33 -7.21
N VAL A 52 3.63 -1.79 -6.41
CA VAL A 52 2.30 -2.15 -6.89
C VAL A 52 1.51 -0.90 -7.33
N GLU A 53 1.62 0.21 -6.62
CA GLU A 53 0.98 1.47 -7.00
C GLU A 53 1.57 2.01 -8.31
N MET A 54 2.88 1.92 -8.52
CA MET A 54 3.53 2.23 -9.79
C MET A 54 3.04 1.32 -10.91
N ALA A 55 3.02 0.00 -10.69
CA ALA A 55 2.49 -0.97 -11.65
C ALA A 55 1.04 -0.64 -12.02
N MET A 56 0.25 -0.18 -11.06
CA MET A 56 -1.12 0.25 -11.27
C MET A 56 -1.22 1.45 -12.21
N ILE A 57 -0.37 2.48 -12.07
CA ILE A 57 -0.31 3.62 -13.02
C ILE A 57 -0.12 3.10 -14.44
N PHE A 58 0.87 2.23 -14.65
CA PHE A 58 1.16 1.70 -15.97
C PHE A 58 -0.01 0.88 -16.54
N ILE A 59 -0.63 0.01 -15.74
CA ILE A 59 -1.81 -0.75 -16.16
C ILE A 59 -2.94 0.18 -16.57
N ILE A 60 -3.22 1.21 -15.77
CA ILE A 60 -4.28 2.18 -16.04
C ILE A 60 -3.98 2.95 -17.33
N VAL A 61 -2.76 3.47 -17.52
CA VAL A 61 -2.36 4.18 -18.75
C VAL A 61 -2.47 3.28 -19.99
N LEU A 62 -1.98 2.04 -19.92
CA LEU A 62 -2.10 1.06 -21.01
C LEU A 62 -3.56 0.72 -21.32
N SER A 63 -4.40 0.62 -20.29
CA SER A 63 -5.83 0.33 -20.43
C SER A 63 -6.58 1.50 -21.03
N ILE A 64 -6.29 2.73 -20.59
CA ILE A 64 -6.80 3.97 -21.18
C ILE A 64 -6.42 4.00 -22.67
N PHE A 65 -5.15 3.73 -23.01
CA PHE A 65 -4.66 3.61 -24.39
C PHE A 65 -5.46 2.62 -25.22
N TRP A 66 -5.64 1.40 -24.73
CA TRP A 66 -6.41 0.39 -25.43
C TRP A 66 -7.89 0.78 -25.60
N ILE A 67 -8.55 1.24 -24.54
CA ILE A 67 -9.96 1.64 -24.55
C ILE A 67 -10.19 2.77 -25.57
N SER A 68 -9.31 3.78 -25.61
CA SER A 68 -9.40 4.85 -26.60
C SER A 68 -9.16 4.37 -28.01
N PHE A 69 -8.15 3.52 -28.23
CA PHE A 69 -7.91 2.94 -29.55
C PHE A 69 -9.16 2.24 -30.08
N VAL A 70 -9.81 1.43 -29.24
CA VAL A 70 -11.01 0.68 -29.63
C VAL A 70 -12.20 1.63 -29.83
N ASN A 71 -12.45 2.59 -28.93
CA ASN A 71 -13.52 3.56 -29.09
C ASN A 71 -13.31 4.47 -30.31
N ILE A 72 -12.18 5.16 -30.43
CA ILE A 72 -11.89 6.13 -31.50
C ILE A 72 -12.04 5.48 -32.88
N ASN A 73 -11.33 4.38 -33.12
CA ASN A 73 -11.30 3.77 -34.45
C ASN A 73 -12.66 3.22 -34.86
N ASN A 74 -13.38 2.57 -33.94
CA ASN A 74 -14.67 1.97 -34.27
C ASN A 74 -15.79 3.03 -34.36
N ILE A 75 -15.81 4.03 -33.47
CA ILE A 75 -16.82 5.08 -33.53
C ILE A 75 -16.67 5.93 -34.79
N VAL A 76 -15.46 6.36 -35.14
CA VAL A 76 -15.20 7.13 -36.37
C VAL A 76 -15.60 6.32 -37.60
N THR A 77 -15.25 5.03 -37.63
CA THR A 77 -15.62 4.15 -38.73
C THR A 77 -17.14 3.97 -38.85
N ILE A 78 -17.83 3.70 -37.74
CA ILE A 78 -19.28 3.48 -37.71
C ILE A 78 -20.04 4.78 -38.04
N ALA A 79 -19.64 5.92 -37.46
CA ALA A 79 -20.36 7.17 -37.61
C ALA A 79 -20.09 7.86 -38.95
N ILE A 80 -18.90 7.70 -39.55
CA ILE A 80 -18.49 8.45 -40.74
C ILE A 80 -18.33 7.52 -41.95
N THR A 81 -17.58 6.43 -41.83
CA THR A 81 -17.28 5.56 -42.97
C THR A 81 -18.49 4.75 -43.41
N ASP A 82 -19.29 4.22 -42.49
CA ASP A 82 -20.52 3.48 -42.84
C ASP A 82 -21.60 4.39 -43.45
N GLU A 83 -21.63 5.68 -43.06
CA GLU A 83 -22.50 6.68 -43.69
C GLU A 83 -22.03 6.96 -45.12
N LYS A 84 -20.74 7.22 -45.33
CA LYS A 84 -20.16 7.55 -46.65
C LYS A 84 -20.16 6.39 -47.63
N SER A 85 -19.95 5.16 -47.15
CA SER A 85 -19.97 3.95 -47.97
C SER A 85 -21.38 3.44 -48.29
N GLY A 86 -22.42 4.07 -47.73
CA GLY A 86 -23.82 3.71 -48.00
C GLY A 86 -24.33 2.49 -47.24
N ILE A 87 -23.53 1.86 -46.38
CA ILE A 87 -23.93 0.72 -45.54
C ILE A 87 -25.16 1.09 -44.70
N GLN A 88 -25.13 2.26 -44.04
CA GLN A 88 -26.25 2.73 -43.23
C GLN A 88 -27.50 3.04 -44.07
N SER A 89 -27.33 3.48 -45.31
CA SER A 89 -28.45 3.71 -46.24
C SER A 89 -29.14 2.40 -46.62
N LEU A 90 -28.38 1.31 -46.82
CA LEU A 90 -28.94 -0.02 -47.08
C LEU A 90 -29.71 -0.58 -45.88
N GLU A 91 -29.20 -0.38 -44.67
CA GLU A 91 -29.87 -0.79 -43.42
C GLU A 91 -31.21 -0.05 -43.24
N ASN A 92 -31.23 1.25 -43.53
CA ASN A 92 -32.45 2.07 -43.51
C ASN A 92 -33.48 1.63 -44.57
N ARG A 93 -33.03 1.30 -45.79
CA ARG A 93 -33.90 0.77 -46.86
C ARG A 93 -34.51 -0.59 -46.50
N ARG A 94 -33.85 -1.37 -45.64
CA ARG A 94 -34.38 -2.62 -45.07
C ARG A 94 -35.35 -2.41 -43.89
N GLY A 95 -35.77 -1.16 -43.64
CA GLY A 95 -36.79 -0.82 -42.65
C GLY A 95 -36.29 -0.72 -41.21
N VAL A 96 -34.97 -0.72 -40.97
CA VAL A 96 -34.42 -0.59 -39.62
C VAL A 96 -34.38 0.89 -39.21
N LYS A 97 -34.96 1.22 -38.04
CA LYS A 97 -34.93 2.60 -37.50
C LYS A 97 -33.49 3.01 -37.14
N ASN A 98 -33.11 4.26 -37.39
CA ASN A 98 -31.79 4.83 -37.02
C ASN A 98 -31.43 4.58 -35.55
N SER A 99 -32.40 4.66 -34.63
CA SER A 99 -32.18 4.34 -33.22
C SER A 99 -31.76 2.89 -33.00
N SER A 100 -32.39 1.94 -33.71
CA SER A 100 -32.00 0.53 -33.64
C SER A 100 -30.66 0.28 -34.31
N ILE A 101 -30.32 1.00 -35.38
CA ILE A 101 -29.00 0.90 -36.03
C ILE A 101 -27.92 1.37 -35.05
N PHE A 102 -28.14 2.50 -34.39
CA PHE A 102 -27.23 3.04 -33.38
C PHE A 102 -26.92 2.00 -32.30
N PHE A 103 -27.93 1.49 -31.60
CA PHE A 103 -27.68 0.51 -30.53
C PHE A 103 -27.10 -0.80 -31.06
N ALA A 104 -27.51 -1.27 -32.23
CA ALA A 104 -26.93 -2.48 -32.83
C ALA A 104 -25.44 -2.31 -33.17
N LYS A 105 -24.99 -1.12 -33.61
CA LYS A 105 -23.60 -0.87 -33.98
C LYS A 105 -22.70 -0.53 -32.79
N PHE A 106 -23.20 0.20 -31.81
CA PHE A 106 -22.40 0.70 -30.68
C PHE A 106 -22.45 -0.20 -29.42
N ALA A 107 -23.49 -1.03 -29.23
CA ALA A 107 -23.52 -1.97 -28.10
C ALA A 107 -22.36 -3.00 -28.12
N PRO A 108 -21.95 -3.58 -29.27
CA PRO A 108 -20.77 -4.46 -29.34
C PRO A 108 -19.50 -3.81 -28.78
N LEU A 109 -19.33 -2.51 -29.02
CA LEU A 109 -18.16 -1.75 -28.56
C LEU A 109 -18.11 -1.71 -27.03
N LYS A 110 -19.24 -1.41 -26.36
CA LYS A 110 -19.34 -1.41 -24.90
C LYS A 110 -19.14 -2.79 -24.29
N ILE A 111 -19.65 -3.84 -24.94
CA ILE A 111 -19.43 -5.22 -24.49
C ILE A 111 -17.93 -5.54 -24.52
N ILE A 112 -17.23 -5.16 -25.59
CA ILE A 112 -15.79 -5.38 -25.73
C ILE A 112 -14.99 -4.61 -24.68
N THR A 113 -15.26 -3.30 -24.50
CA THR A 113 -14.52 -2.47 -23.52
C THR A 113 -14.79 -2.90 -22.09
N LEU A 114 -16.04 -3.23 -21.74
CA LEU A 114 -16.37 -3.72 -20.40
C LEU A 114 -15.75 -5.10 -20.13
N SER A 115 -15.78 -6.02 -21.11
CA SER A 115 -15.14 -7.33 -20.97
C SER A 115 -13.63 -7.20 -20.79
N TYR A 116 -13.00 -6.26 -21.48
CA TYR A 116 -11.58 -5.95 -21.29
C TYR A 116 -11.27 -5.43 -19.89
N ILE A 117 -12.06 -4.48 -19.36
CA ILE A 117 -11.86 -3.96 -18.00
C ILE A 117 -11.99 -5.08 -16.95
N LEU A 118 -13.00 -5.94 -17.09
CA LEU A 118 -13.17 -7.11 -16.22
C LEU A 118 -11.99 -8.08 -16.31
N LEU A 119 -11.44 -8.28 -17.50
CA LEU A 119 -10.25 -9.11 -17.71
C LEU A 119 -9.01 -8.50 -17.05
N VAL A 120 -8.78 -7.19 -17.18
CA VAL A 120 -7.66 -6.49 -16.52
C VAL A 120 -7.78 -6.60 -14.99
N TYR A 121 -8.99 -6.41 -14.45
CA TYR A 121 -9.28 -6.61 -13.03
C TYR A 121 -8.96 -8.04 -12.58
N LEU A 122 -9.39 -9.04 -13.34
CA LEU A 122 -9.12 -10.45 -13.04
C LEU A 122 -7.62 -10.76 -13.10
N ILE A 123 -6.90 -10.27 -14.12
CA ILE A 123 -5.44 -10.44 -14.24
C ILE A 123 -4.74 -9.86 -13.01
N PHE A 124 -5.10 -8.64 -12.59
CA PHE A 124 -4.49 -8.00 -11.43
C PHE A 124 -4.69 -8.80 -10.14
N ILE A 125 -5.90 -9.32 -9.92
CA ILE A 125 -6.19 -10.18 -8.76
C ILE A 125 -5.41 -11.50 -8.83
N LEU A 126 -5.44 -12.18 -9.97
CA LEU A 126 -4.76 -13.47 -10.14
C LEU A 126 -3.26 -13.33 -9.90
N VAL A 127 -2.63 -12.30 -10.47
CA VAL A 127 -1.20 -12.01 -10.23
C VAL A 127 -0.94 -11.74 -8.75
N SER A 128 -1.76 -10.90 -8.10
CA SER A 128 -1.64 -10.61 -6.66
C SER A 128 -1.77 -11.86 -5.78
N LEU A 129 -2.56 -12.85 -6.21
CA LEU A 129 -2.76 -14.12 -5.47
C LEU A 129 -1.62 -15.12 -5.71
N MET A 130 -0.94 -15.06 -6.86
CA MET A 130 0.15 -15.98 -7.20
C MET A 130 1.43 -15.71 -6.39
N PHE A 131 1.68 -14.47 -5.97
CA PHE A 131 2.90 -14.10 -5.25
C PHE A 131 2.68 -14.06 -3.73
N PRO A 132 3.65 -14.53 -2.92
CA PRO A 132 3.58 -14.48 -1.45
C PRO A 132 3.94 -13.09 -0.91
N ILE A 133 3.23 -12.07 -1.37
CA ILE A 133 3.44 -10.69 -0.93
C ILE A 133 2.77 -10.43 0.44
N PRO A 134 3.38 -9.64 1.33
CA PRO A 134 2.71 -9.08 2.49
C PRO A 134 1.46 -8.32 2.05
N LEU A 135 0.44 -8.30 2.91
CA LEU A 135 -0.75 -7.49 2.71
C LEU A 135 -1.51 -7.72 1.38
N LYS A 136 -1.44 -8.93 0.80
CA LYS A 136 -2.23 -9.30 -0.40
C LYS A 136 -3.73 -8.93 -0.30
N GLY A 137 -4.31 -9.07 0.89
CA GLY A 137 -5.71 -8.74 1.14
C GLY A 137 -5.99 -7.24 1.04
N PHE A 138 -5.03 -6.40 1.44
CA PHE A 138 -5.08 -4.95 1.28
C PHE A 138 -5.06 -4.57 -0.20
N ILE A 139 -4.08 -5.09 -0.96
CA ILE A 139 -3.92 -4.79 -2.40
C ILE A 139 -5.20 -5.17 -3.16
N ILE A 140 -5.76 -6.35 -2.91
CA ILE A 140 -6.98 -6.81 -3.60
C ILE A 140 -8.20 -5.99 -3.19
N ARG A 141 -8.40 -5.72 -1.88
CA ARG A 141 -9.61 -5.02 -1.41
C ARG A 141 -9.58 -3.52 -1.69
N ASN A 142 -8.40 -2.92 -1.73
CA ASN A 142 -8.27 -1.47 -1.83
C ASN A 142 -7.82 -1.01 -3.21
N LEU A 143 -6.70 -1.53 -3.71
CA LEU A 143 -6.13 -1.10 -4.98
C LEU A 143 -6.88 -1.71 -6.16
N ALA A 144 -7.17 -3.02 -6.18
CA ALA A 144 -7.78 -3.65 -7.36
C ALA A 144 -9.12 -3.01 -7.78
N VAL A 145 -9.91 -2.50 -6.83
CA VAL A 145 -11.19 -1.81 -7.09
C VAL A 145 -10.98 -0.57 -7.96
N GLY A 146 -9.83 0.08 -7.86
CA GLY A 146 -9.44 1.23 -8.68
C GLY A 146 -9.39 0.98 -10.18
N ILE A 147 -9.27 -0.28 -10.63
CA ILE A 147 -9.35 -0.64 -12.05
C ILE A 147 -10.72 -0.30 -12.63
N PHE A 148 -11.78 -0.26 -11.81
CA PHE A 148 -13.10 0.15 -12.28
C PHE A 148 -13.20 1.63 -12.65
N SER A 149 -12.21 2.46 -12.30
CA SER A 149 -12.10 3.85 -12.81
C SER A 149 -12.09 3.90 -14.35
N LEU A 150 -11.61 2.82 -14.98
CA LEU A 150 -11.64 2.64 -16.44
C LEU A 150 -13.06 2.62 -17.02
N ILE A 151 -14.09 2.27 -16.24
CA ILE A 151 -15.50 2.34 -16.69
C ILE A 151 -15.89 3.80 -16.88
N ALA A 152 -15.65 4.64 -15.87
CA ALA A 152 -15.95 6.07 -15.95
C ALA A 152 -15.25 6.71 -17.15
N TYR A 153 -14.01 6.30 -17.39
CA TYR A 153 -13.21 6.72 -18.51
C TYR A 153 -13.74 6.22 -19.88
N ASP A 154 -14.15 4.96 -19.98
CA ASP A 154 -14.74 4.39 -21.20
C ASP A 154 -16.03 5.12 -21.60
N PHE A 155 -16.86 5.51 -20.63
CA PHE A 155 -18.05 6.34 -20.88
C PHE A 155 -17.68 7.73 -21.39
N LEU A 156 -16.67 8.36 -20.79
CA LEU A 156 -16.23 9.70 -21.18
C LEU A 156 -15.70 9.72 -22.63
N ILE A 157 -14.73 8.85 -22.96
CA ILE A 157 -14.18 8.80 -24.33
C ILE A 157 -15.27 8.49 -25.33
N PHE A 158 -16.09 7.50 -25.03
CA PHE A 158 -17.17 7.10 -25.93
C PHE A 158 -18.10 8.28 -26.22
N GLY A 159 -18.53 9.00 -25.18
CA GLY A 159 -19.37 10.18 -25.33
C GLY A 159 -18.72 11.27 -26.18
N VAL A 160 -17.48 11.65 -25.86
CA VAL A 160 -16.77 12.71 -26.58
C VAL A 160 -16.55 12.34 -28.05
N VAL A 161 -15.98 11.16 -28.31
CA VAL A 161 -15.67 10.71 -29.68
C VAL A 161 -16.96 10.54 -30.49
N LEU A 162 -18.03 10.02 -29.90
CA LEU A 162 -19.31 9.87 -30.57
C LEU A 162 -19.91 11.23 -30.95
N LEU A 163 -19.89 12.19 -30.04
CA LEU A 163 -20.37 13.54 -30.32
C LEU A 163 -19.57 14.18 -31.46
N LEU A 164 -18.24 14.15 -31.38
CA LEU A 164 -17.37 14.73 -32.40
C LEU A 164 -17.53 14.06 -33.75
N SER A 165 -17.56 12.73 -33.79
CA SER A 165 -17.66 11.98 -35.04
C SER A 165 -19.02 12.21 -35.70
N SER A 166 -20.10 12.22 -34.92
CA SER A 166 -21.47 12.39 -35.44
C SER A 166 -21.76 13.82 -35.89
N THR A 167 -21.17 14.83 -35.22
CA THR A 167 -21.34 16.25 -35.57
C THR A 167 -20.43 16.70 -36.71
N THR A 168 -19.14 16.35 -36.68
CA THR A 168 -18.18 16.84 -37.67
C THR A 168 -18.23 16.09 -39.00
N ARG A 169 -18.60 14.80 -38.96
CA ARG A 169 -18.64 13.88 -40.12
C ARG A 169 -17.38 13.88 -40.99
N SER A 170 -16.25 14.26 -40.40
CA SER A 170 -14.95 14.34 -41.07
C SER A 170 -13.91 13.51 -40.33
N MET A 171 -13.41 12.45 -40.96
CA MET A 171 -12.32 11.63 -40.41
C MET A 171 -11.06 12.47 -40.12
N LYS A 172 -10.77 13.47 -40.98
CA LYS A 172 -9.61 14.37 -40.82
C LYS A 172 -9.70 15.23 -39.55
N LYS A 173 -10.89 15.42 -38.98
CA LYS A 173 -11.11 16.20 -37.74
C LYS A 173 -11.32 15.29 -36.54
N ALA A 174 -12.22 14.32 -36.65
CA ALA A 174 -12.63 13.47 -35.54
C ALA A 174 -11.49 12.58 -35.01
N LEU A 175 -10.64 12.04 -35.90
CA LEU A 175 -9.57 11.12 -35.49
C LEU A 175 -8.41 11.85 -34.79
N PRO A 176 -7.81 12.93 -35.34
CA PRO A 176 -6.78 13.67 -34.63
C PRO A 176 -7.26 14.30 -33.33
N PHE A 177 -8.47 14.88 -33.29
CA PHE A 177 -9.00 15.47 -32.07
C PHE A 177 -9.26 14.42 -30.99
N GLY A 178 -9.82 13.27 -31.37
CA GLY A 178 -9.99 12.14 -30.46
C GLY A 178 -8.66 11.69 -29.83
N TRP A 179 -7.60 11.60 -30.64
CA TRP A 179 -6.27 11.23 -30.16
C TRP A 179 -5.59 12.32 -29.31
N ILE A 180 -5.70 13.60 -29.66
CA ILE A 180 -5.17 14.70 -28.83
C ILE A 180 -5.80 14.69 -27.45
N LEU A 181 -7.13 14.63 -27.40
CA LEU A 181 -7.86 14.60 -26.14
C LEU A 181 -7.52 13.35 -25.30
N MET A 182 -7.40 12.20 -25.97
CA MET A 182 -6.95 10.97 -25.34
C MET A 182 -5.55 11.11 -24.74
N THR A 183 -4.59 11.65 -25.49
CA THR A 183 -3.24 11.86 -24.97
C THR A 183 -3.23 12.72 -23.72
N LEU A 184 -4.03 13.80 -23.70
CA LEU A 184 -4.23 14.61 -22.49
C LEU A 184 -4.73 13.75 -21.33
N PHE A 185 -5.74 12.90 -21.54
CA PHE A 185 -6.27 12.03 -20.48
C PHE A 185 -5.31 10.93 -20.00
N MET A 186 -4.48 10.33 -20.87
CA MET A 186 -3.44 9.37 -20.43
C MET A 186 -2.54 10.00 -19.38
N PHE A 187 -2.19 11.27 -19.62
CA PHE A 187 -1.34 12.05 -18.75
C PHE A 187 -2.02 12.48 -17.43
N PHE A 188 -3.35 12.35 -17.28
CA PHE A 188 -4.03 12.74 -16.03
C PHE A 188 -3.61 11.86 -14.85
N SER A 189 -3.49 10.56 -15.07
CA SER A 189 -3.03 9.58 -14.07
C SER A 189 -1.62 9.86 -13.56
N ILE A 190 -0.81 10.56 -14.36
CA ILE A 190 0.60 10.87 -14.10
C ILE A 190 0.75 12.28 -13.53
N PHE A 191 0.05 13.28 -14.07
CA PHE A 191 0.22 14.68 -13.68
C PHE A 191 -0.70 15.15 -12.54
N GLY A 192 -1.73 14.40 -12.15
CA GLY A 192 -2.65 14.83 -11.09
C GLY A 192 -1.94 15.23 -9.79
N PRO A 193 -1.10 14.36 -9.22
CA PRO A 193 -0.36 14.68 -8.01
C PRO A 193 0.74 15.74 -8.16
N ILE A 194 1.21 16.04 -9.39
CA ILE A 194 2.32 16.99 -9.60
C ILE A 194 1.99 18.40 -9.11
N PHE A 195 0.71 18.79 -9.08
CA PHE A 195 0.27 20.06 -8.49
C PHE A 195 0.52 20.15 -6.98
N PHE A 196 0.67 19.03 -6.27
CA PHE A 196 1.08 19.01 -4.87
C PHE A 196 2.60 19.18 -4.73
N ALA A 197 3.41 18.63 -5.64
CA ALA A 197 4.86 18.85 -5.62
C ALA A 197 5.26 20.34 -5.68
N PHE A 198 4.41 21.17 -6.29
CA PHE A 198 4.63 22.62 -6.44
C PHE A 198 3.87 23.48 -5.44
N ASN A 199 3.17 22.89 -4.46
CA ASN A 199 2.43 23.65 -3.46
C ASN A 199 3.31 23.93 -2.23
N PRO A 200 3.82 25.18 -2.05
CA PRO A 200 4.73 25.52 -0.97
C PRO A 200 4.10 25.37 0.43
N ASP A 201 2.77 25.40 0.52
CA ASP A 201 2.05 25.24 1.79
C ASP A 201 1.97 23.78 2.27
N LEU A 202 2.42 22.80 1.47
CA LEU A 202 2.61 21.42 1.94
C LEU A 202 3.94 21.25 2.71
N GLY A 203 4.80 22.27 2.72
CA GLY A 203 6.13 22.25 3.33
C GLY A 203 6.13 22.16 4.86
N ASP A 204 5.03 22.51 5.52
CA ASP A 204 4.85 22.21 6.93
C ASP A 204 4.14 20.86 7.05
N TRP A 205 4.89 19.85 7.47
CA TRP A 205 4.39 18.55 7.88
C TRP A 205 3.40 18.80 9.03
N SER A 206 2.12 18.94 8.69
CA SER A 206 1.02 19.07 9.63
C SER A 206 1.17 17.99 10.68
N SER A 207 1.47 18.38 11.92
CA SER A 207 2.15 17.53 12.91
C SER A 207 1.24 16.49 13.58
N ASN A 208 0.30 15.92 12.84
CA ASN A 208 -0.64 14.90 13.35
C ASN A 208 -1.15 13.95 12.27
N ILE A 209 -0.23 13.42 11.46
CA ILE A 209 -0.56 12.42 10.45
C ILE A 209 -0.96 11.13 11.15
N TYR A 210 -1.87 10.37 10.55
CA TYR A 210 -2.15 9.00 10.98
C TYR A 210 -0.84 8.19 11.09
N GLU A 211 -0.55 7.68 12.28
CA GLU A 211 0.61 6.82 12.56
C GLU A 211 0.13 5.53 13.22
N PRO A 212 0.32 4.35 12.61
CA PRO A 212 -0.17 3.08 13.17
C PRO A 212 0.20 2.86 14.64
N SER A 213 1.40 3.28 15.03
CA SER A 213 1.92 3.24 16.41
C SER A 213 1.02 3.97 17.41
N ILE A 214 0.48 5.13 17.04
CA ILE A 214 -0.41 5.93 17.91
C ILE A 214 -1.74 5.20 18.14
N LYS A 215 -2.37 4.70 17.07
CA LYS A 215 -3.59 3.90 17.17
C LYS A 215 -3.36 2.66 18.04
N ASN A 216 -2.29 1.94 17.77
CA ASN A 216 -1.89 0.75 18.50
C ASN A 216 -1.69 1.03 20.00
N ASN A 217 -1.01 2.13 20.35
CA ASN A 217 -0.85 2.55 21.74
C ASN A 217 -2.18 2.94 22.39
N PHE A 218 -3.07 3.59 21.64
CA PHE A 218 -4.39 3.97 22.12
C PHE A 218 -5.26 2.74 22.41
N ASP A 219 -5.31 1.78 21.48
CA ASP A 219 -6.05 0.52 21.64
C ASP A 219 -5.56 -0.23 22.89
N LEU A 220 -4.23 -0.30 23.10
CA LEU A 220 -3.65 -0.89 24.31
C LEU A 220 -4.08 -0.15 25.59
N ARG A 221 -4.12 1.19 25.58
CA ARG A 221 -4.54 1.97 26.76
C ARG A 221 -5.98 1.75 27.17
N GLN A 222 -6.87 1.55 26.21
CA GLN A 222 -8.28 1.30 26.51
C GLN A 222 -8.51 0.00 27.27
N THR A 223 -7.51 -0.89 27.31
CA THR A 223 -7.57 -2.10 28.14
C THR A 223 -7.24 -1.85 29.61
N GLN A 224 -6.68 -0.68 29.96
CA GLN A 224 -6.21 -0.42 31.31
C GLN A 224 -7.28 0.17 32.22
N THR A 225 -7.37 -0.36 33.44
CA THR A 225 -8.21 0.14 34.54
C THR A 225 -7.39 0.16 35.83
N SER A 226 -7.98 0.59 36.94
CA SER A 226 -7.33 0.49 38.26
C SER A 226 -7.07 -0.96 38.70
N GLU A 227 -7.89 -1.91 38.21
CA GLU A 227 -7.78 -3.35 38.50
C GLU A 227 -6.98 -4.11 37.45
N THR A 228 -6.89 -3.58 36.23
CA THR A 228 -6.21 -4.19 35.07
C THR A 228 -5.15 -3.24 34.56
N ASN A 229 -3.93 -3.37 35.05
CA ASN A 229 -2.84 -2.44 34.76
C ASN A 229 -1.52 -3.14 34.37
N PHE A 230 -1.59 -4.38 33.88
CA PHE A 230 -0.42 -5.19 33.56
C PHE A 230 0.46 -4.48 32.52
N LEU A 231 -0.11 -3.94 31.44
CA LEU A 231 0.67 -3.24 30.42
C LEU A 231 1.35 -1.98 30.95
N THR A 232 0.73 -1.31 31.93
CA THR A 232 1.34 -0.14 32.61
C THR A 232 2.56 -0.57 33.43
N GLN A 233 2.42 -1.62 34.24
CA GLN A 233 3.53 -2.18 35.03
C GLN A 233 4.65 -2.72 34.12
N LEU A 234 4.28 -3.32 33.00
CA LEU A 234 5.20 -3.82 31.98
C LEU A 234 6.03 -2.66 31.36
N SER A 235 5.39 -1.51 31.12
CA SER A 235 6.05 -0.30 30.63
C SER A 235 7.01 0.30 31.64
N GLU A 236 6.62 0.35 32.92
CA GLU A 236 7.49 0.79 34.02
C GLU A 236 8.72 -0.12 34.13
N SER A 237 8.48 -1.43 34.20
CA SER A 237 9.52 -2.44 34.29
C SER A 237 10.51 -2.40 33.12
N LEU A 238 10.04 -2.13 31.89
CA LEU A 238 10.91 -1.92 30.73
C LEU A 238 11.81 -0.69 30.89
N ASN A 239 11.25 0.44 31.34
CA ASN A 239 12.02 1.67 31.52
C ASN A 239 13.08 1.51 32.61
N ASP A 240 12.72 0.88 33.73
CA ASP A 240 13.65 0.59 34.83
C ASP A 240 14.79 -0.31 34.36
N LEU A 241 14.47 -1.34 33.57
CA LEU A 241 15.48 -2.23 32.99
C LEU A 241 16.39 -1.46 32.02
N GLU A 242 15.84 -0.65 31.12
CA GLU A 242 16.64 0.12 30.17
C GLU A 242 17.57 1.12 30.88
N ASN A 243 17.12 1.76 31.95
CA ASN A 243 17.94 2.66 32.76
C ASN A 243 19.06 1.90 33.47
N SER A 244 18.75 0.76 34.07
CA SER A 244 19.76 -0.08 34.73
C SER A 244 20.84 -0.55 33.74
N PHE A 245 20.47 -0.87 32.50
CA PHE A 245 21.45 -1.20 31.45
C PHE A 245 22.31 -0.01 31.05
N LYS A 246 21.75 1.20 30.91
CA LYS A 246 22.52 2.42 30.61
C LYS A 246 23.51 2.79 31.72
N GLU A 247 23.13 2.56 32.97
CA GLU A 247 24.00 2.85 34.12
C GLU A 247 25.15 1.84 34.26
N ASN A 248 24.92 0.58 33.84
CA ASN A 248 25.87 -0.52 34.03
C ASN A 248 26.62 -0.93 32.75
N ILE A 249 26.32 -0.32 31.61
CA ILE A 249 27.10 -0.39 30.37
C ILE A 249 27.56 1.03 30.06
N ALA A 250 28.76 1.38 30.52
CA ALA A 250 29.26 2.75 30.49
C ALA A 250 30.41 2.90 29.47
N GLY A 251 30.35 3.94 28.64
CA GLY A 251 31.42 4.35 27.74
C GLY A 251 31.90 5.79 28.00
N PRO A 252 32.95 6.24 27.30
CA PRO A 252 33.46 7.61 27.43
C PRO A 252 32.43 8.65 26.93
N ILE A 253 32.23 9.71 27.73
CA ILE A 253 31.30 10.82 27.45
C ILE A 253 31.81 11.71 26.31
N ASP A 254 33.13 11.86 26.18
CA ASP A 254 33.77 12.67 25.16
C ASP A 254 33.97 11.84 23.88
N GLY A 255 33.11 12.13 22.90
CA GLY A 255 33.06 11.45 21.62
C GLY A 255 34.28 11.74 20.75
N ASP A 256 35.23 10.82 20.74
CA ASP A 256 36.02 10.60 19.54
C ASP A 256 35.08 9.97 18.49
N PHE A 257 34.80 10.68 17.40
CA PHE A 257 34.04 10.14 16.27
C PHE A 257 34.76 8.98 15.56
N GLU A 258 35.97 8.62 16.00
CA GLU A 258 36.79 7.57 15.42
C GLU A 258 36.48 6.15 15.95
N THR A 259 35.79 5.99 17.08
CA THR A 259 35.43 4.66 17.58
C THR A 259 34.16 4.12 16.88
N ILE A 260 34.30 2.94 16.27
CA ILE A 260 33.22 2.26 15.52
C ILE A 260 32.07 1.79 16.44
N PHE A 261 32.34 1.61 17.75
CA PHE A 261 31.40 1.04 18.72
C PHE A 261 31.32 1.92 19.97
N ARG A 262 30.10 2.10 20.48
CA ARG A 262 29.78 2.84 21.71
C ARG A 262 28.90 1.99 22.64
N ASP A 263 28.87 2.36 23.92
CA ASP A 263 28.05 1.77 24.97
C ASP A 263 26.54 1.79 24.65
N HIS A 264 26.04 2.93 24.15
CA HIS A 264 24.64 3.06 23.73
C HIS A 264 24.28 2.09 22.60
N ASP A 265 25.26 1.59 21.84
CA ASP A 265 25.02 0.62 20.77
C ASP A 265 24.64 -0.76 21.31
N ILE A 266 25.28 -1.19 22.38
CA ILE A 266 24.97 -2.45 23.05
C ILE A 266 23.54 -2.39 23.60
N THR A 267 23.20 -1.28 24.28
CA THR A 267 21.87 -1.05 24.85
C THR A 267 20.79 -1.00 23.78
N LYS A 268 21.03 -0.32 22.66
CA LYS A 268 20.11 -0.27 21.52
C LYS A 268 19.89 -1.67 20.92
N LEU A 269 20.93 -2.50 20.81
CA LEU A 269 20.81 -3.87 20.29
C LEU A 269 19.89 -4.74 21.18
N ILE A 270 20.02 -4.59 22.50
CA ILE A 270 19.22 -5.32 23.49
C ILE A 270 17.72 -4.97 23.37
N PHE A 271 17.37 -3.68 23.42
CA PHE A 271 15.98 -3.24 23.53
C PHE A 271 15.32 -2.91 22.19
N ASN A 272 15.97 -2.11 21.34
CA ASN A 272 15.38 -1.62 20.09
C ASN A 272 15.48 -2.64 18.95
N ASP A 273 16.43 -3.57 19.04
CA ASP A 273 16.65 -4.63 18.05
C ASP A 273 16.22 -6.02 18.53
N GLY A 274 15.62 -6.10 19.72
CA GLY A 274 14.90 -7.28 20.19
C GLY A 274 15.75 -8.41 20.75
N MET A 275 17.02 -8.16 21.09
CA MET A 275 17.96 -9.18 21.59
C MET A 275 17.87 -9.44 23.10
N ILE A 276 16.96 -8.78 23.82
CA ILE A 276 16.83 -8.83 25.28
C ILE A 276 16.84 -10.25 25.87
N THR A 277 16.13 -11.22 25.29
CA THR A 277 16.11 -12.57 25.85
C THR A 277 17.42 -13.33 25.67
N TYR A 278 18.11 -13.13 24.55
CA TYR A 278 19.41 -13.75 24.33
C TYR A 278 20.47 -13.17 25.26
N PHE A 279 20.57 -11.84 25.32
CA PHE A 279 21.55 -11.19 26.17
C PHE A 279 21.23 -11.35 27.65
N GLY A 280 19.96 -11.36 28.03
CA GLY A 280 19.56 -11.67 29.41
C GLY A 280 20.02 -13.05 29.85
N GLU A 281 19.89 -14.08 29.02
CA GLU A 281 20.41 -15.42 29.36
C GLU A 281 21.94 -15.45 29.49
N LEU A 282 22.65 -14.69 28.65
CA LEU A 282 24.11 -14.61 28.76
C LEU A 282 24.53 -13.93 30.07
N ILE A 283 23.79 -12.91 30.52
CA ILE A 283 24.00 -12.21 31.78
C ILE A 283 23.72 -13.13 32.97
N GLU A 284 22.62 -13.88 32.95
CA GLU A 284 22.31 -14.89 33.97
C GLU A 284 23.44 -15.91 34.14
N GLN A 285 24.08 -16.28 33.02
CA GLN A 285 25.19 -17.23 32.93
C GLN A 285 26.57 -16.63 33.23
N GLY A 286 26.71 -15.32 33.42
CA GLY A 286 28.01 -14.68 33.62
C GLY A 286 28.92 -14.75 32.38
N SER A 287 28.34 -14.63 31.20
CA SER A 287 29.00 -14.80 29.90
C SER A 287 28.74 -13.67 28.90
N PHE A 288 27.99 -12.64 29.29
CA PHE A 288 27.61 -11.53 28.41
C PHE A 288 28.81 -10.70 27.98
N GLU A 289 29.65 -10.26 28.92
CA GLU A 289 30.85 -9.48 28.61
C GLU A 289 31.77 -10.23 27.62
N LYS A 290 31.98 -11.53 27.87
CA LYS A 290 32.78 -12.41 27.00
C LYS A 290 32.19 -12.52 25.59
N SER A 291 30.87 -12.55 25.47
CA SER A 291 30.17 -12.63 24.17
C SER A 291 30.34 -11.34 23.37
N VAL A 292 30.21 -10.18 24.03
CA VAL A 292 30.45 -8.86 23.41
C VAL A 292 31.91 -8.73 22.98
N GLU A 293 32.86 -9.07 23.86
CA GLU A 293 34.29 -9.05 23.56
C GLU A 293 34.65 -9.95 22.36
N LYS A 294 34.04 -11.14 22.27
CA LYS A 294 34.22 -12.05 21.12
C LYS A 294 33.73 -11.42 19.82
N TYR A 295 32.65 -10.63 19.84
CA TYR A 295 32.20 -9.92 18.66
C TYR A 295 33.15 -8.78 18.29
N PHE A 296 33.56 -7.96 19.26
CA PHE A 296 34.46 -6.83 19.06
C PHE A 296 35.78 -7.25 18.41
N LYS A 297 36.32 -8.41 18.81
CA LYS A 297 37.52 -8.99 18.20
C LYS A 297 37.41 -9.26 16.69
N LYS A 298 36.20 -9.49 16.14
CA LYS A 298 36.01 -9.64 14.68
C LYS A 298 36.30 -8.37 13.90
N PHE A 299 36.33 -7.23 14.58
CA PHE A 299 36.59 -5.90 14.02
C PHE A 299 37.95 -5.35 14.46
N ASN A 300 38.85 -6.21 14.92
CA ASN A 300 40.18 -5.84 15.44
C ASN A 300 40.13 -4.83 16.61
N THR A 301 39.00 -4.78 17.32
CA THR A 301 38.80 -3.96 18.53
C THR A 301 38.53 -4.83 19.77
N SER A 302 38.34 -4.20 20.93
CA SER A 302 38.01 -4.82 22.21
C SER A 302 37.21 -3.85 23.09
N LEU A 303 36.56 -4.36 24.13
CA LEU A 303 35.92 -3.54 25.17
C LEU A 303 36.92 -2.56 25.79
N GLU A 304 38.15 -3.03 26.04
CA GLU A 304 39.25 -2.19 26.56
C GLU A 304 39.60 -1.04 25.59
N LYS A 305 39.76 -1.33 24.29
CA LYS A 305 40.08 -0.31 23.28
C LYS A 305 38.97 0.74 23.12
N THR A 306 37.73 0.30 23.26
CA THR A 306 36.54 1.17 23.18
C THR A 306 36.21 1.84 24.51
N ARG A 307 36.90 1.46 25.59
CA ARG A 307 36.70 1.92 26.97
C ARG A 307 35.25 1.70 27.45
N ILE A 308 34.61 0.62 26.97
CA ILE A 308 33.28 0.23 27.41
C ILE A 308 33.44 -0.71 28.61
N LEU A 309 32.79 -0.36 29.72
CA LEU A 309 32.74 -1.15 30.94
C LEU A 309 31.36 -1.79 31.08
N ILE A 310 31.32 -3.07 31.44
CA ILE A 310 30.08 -3.83 31.64
C ILE A 310 30.07 -4.37 33.07
N ASN A 311 29.13 -3.90 33.90
CA ASN A 311 28.93 -4.43 35.25
C ASN A 311 27.91 -5.58 35.23
N GLU A 312 28.36 -6.76 34.85
CA GLU A 312 27.49 -7.93 34.64
C GLU A 312 26.76 -8.39 35.92
N ALA A 313 27.35 -8.18 37.11
CA ALA A 313 26.72 -8.54 38.38
C ALA A 313 25.48 -7.71 38.68
N GLU A 314 25.54 -6.38 38.48
CA GLU A 314 24.37 -5.51 38.67
C GLU A 314 23.33 -5.72 37.56
N LEU A 315 23.76 -5.96 36.32
CA LEU A 315 22.84 -6.32 35.23
C LEU A 315 22.06 -7.61 35.53
N LYS A 316 22.73 -8.61 36.11
CA LYS A 316 22.09 -9.85 36.52
C LYS A 316 21.03 -9.61 37.58
N LYS A 317 21.35 -8.84 38.62
CA LYS A 317 20.40 -8.45 39.65
C LYS A 317 19.21 -7.67 39.09
N ALA A 318 19.45 -6.81 38.09
CA ALA A 318 18.40 -6.05 37.43
C ALA A 318 17.45 -6.93 36.61
N LEU A 319 17.86 -8.13 36.17
CA LEU A 319 17.04 -9.08 35.43
C LEU A 319 16.23 -10.01 36.33
N GLU A 320 16.79 -10.45 37.47
CA GLU A 320 16.23 -11.52 38.33
C GLU A 320 14.76 -11.29 38.74
N ASP A 321 14.34 -10.04 38.96
CA ASP A 321 12.97 -9.69 39.36
C ASP A 321 12.24 -8.78 38.34
N ASN A 322 12.74 -8.69 37.10
CA ASN A 322 12.17 -7.75 36.14
C ASN A 322 10.97 -8.35 35.38
N LEU A 323 9.79 -7.78 35.62
CA LEU A 323 8.53 -8.18 34.98
C LEU A 323 8.61 -8.21 33.44
N TYR A 324 9.21 -7.20 32.81
CA TYR A 324 9.32 -7.14 31.35
C TYR A 324 10.17 -8.29 30.81
N TYR A 325 11.34 -8.52 31.41
CA TYR A 325 12.23 -9.61 31.02
C TYR A 325 11.56 -10.98 31.17
N GLU A 326 10.95 -11.25 32.32
CA GLU A 326 10.24 -12.52 32.57
C GLU A 326 9.07 -12.74 31.60
N PHE A 327 8.31 -11.68 31.31
CA PHE A 327 7.24 -11.71 30.33
C PHE A 327 7.75 -12.10 28.93
N VAL A 328 8.74 -11.39 28.38
CA VAL A 328 9.24 -11.70 27.03
C VAL A 328 9.96 -13.05 26.98
N LYS A 329 10.66 -13.45 28.06
CA LYS A 329 11.31 -14.76 28.19
C LYS A 329 10.29 -15.90 28.15
N SER A 330 9.16 -15.75 28.82
CA SER A 330 8.09 -16.76 28.86
C SER A 330 7.40 -17.00 27.52
N ILE A 331 7.26 -15.95 26.70
CA ILE A 331 6.58 -15.99 25.40
C ILE A 331 7.52 -16.46 24.30
N ASN A 332 8.80 -16.11 24.40
CA ASN A 332 9.77 -16.41 23.35
C ASN A 332 10.03 -17.91 23.19
N ILE A 333 10.07 -18.35 21.94
CA ILE A 333 10.34 -19.74 21.58
C ILE A 333 11.83 -19.94 21.31
N LYS A 334 12.33 -21.14 21.66
CA LYS A 334 13.70 -21.57 21.38
C LYS A 334 13.85 -21.99 19.93
N ALA A 335 15.02 -21.72 19.36
CA ALA A 335 15.41 -22.11 18.02
C ALA A 335 15.52 -23.64 17.90
N GLU A 336 14.78 -24.22 16.96
CA GLU A 336 14.91 -25.63 16.58
C GLU A 336 16.09 -25.87 15.62
N TRP A 337 16.33 -27.15 15.27
CA TRP A 337 17.34 -27.56 14.30
C TRP A 337 17.16 -26.82 12.95
N ASN A 338 18.26 -26.54 12.25
CA ASN A 338 18.28 -25.81 10.95
C ASN A 338 18.03 -24.29 11.05
N LYS A 339 18.77 -23.62 11.96
CA LYS A 339 18.76 -22.16 12.14
C LYS A 339 18.92 -21.36 10.86
N GLU A 340 19.78 -21.80 9.93
CA GLU A 340 20.01 -21.13 8.66
C GLU A 340 18.71 -21.01 7.84
N LYS A 341 17.93 -22.08 7.76
CA LYS A 341 16.62 -22.07 7.08
C LYS A 341 15.63 -21.14 7.79
N HIS A 342 15.61 -21.13 9.12
CA HIS A 342 14.73 -20.25 9.89
C HIS A 342 15.09 -18.78 9.71
N PHE A 343 16.38 -18.45 9.68
CA PHE A 343 16.86 -17.10 9.38
C PHE A 343 16.48 -16.66 7.96
N LYS A 344 16.71 -17.51 6.95
CA LYS A 344 16.32 -17.24 5.55
C LYS A 344 14.81 -17.02 5.35
N ASN A 345 13.98 -17.57 6.23
CA ASN A 345 12.53 -17.36 6.22
C ASN A 345 12.09 -16.11 6.99
N SER A 346 13.00 -15.43 7.69
CA SER A 346 12.68 -14.35 8.62
C SER A 346 12.68 -12.96 7.97
N TYR A 347 12.01 -12.02 8.65
CA TYR A 347 12.05 -10.60 8.30
C TYR A 347 13.47 -10.02 8.29
N PHE A 348 14.37 -10.57 9.12
CA PHE A 348 15.77 -10.15 9.20
C PHE A 348 16.63 -10.62 8.02
N TYR A 349 16.10 -11.47 7.13
CA TYR A 349 16.77 -11.83 5.87
C TYR A 349 16.19 -11.03 4.71
N LYS A 350 14.87 -11.11 4.49
CA LYS A 350 14.16 -10.36 3.46
C LYS A 350 12.69 -10.21 3.86
N SER A 351 12.10 -9.04 3.60
CA SER A 351 10.65 -8.82 3.73
C SER A 351 9.86 -9.70 2.76
N SER A 352 8.93 -10.50 3.28
CA SER A 352 8.07 -11.42 2.55
C SER A 352 6.78 -11.69 3.31
N GLY A 353 5.67 -11.90 2.60
CA GLY A 353 4.39 -12.27 3.21
C GLY A 353 4.43 -13.62 3.96
N ASN A 354 5.46 -14.42 3.70
CA ASN A 354 5.71 -15.67 4.40
C ASN A 354 6.43 -15.50 5.75
N ASN A 355 7.08 -14.36 6.03
CA ASN A 355 7.86 -14.23 7.28
C ASN A 355 6.99 -14.30 8.53
N TYR A 356 5.67 -14.11 8.45
CA TYR A 356 4.78 -14.26 9.61
C TYR A 356 4.47 -15.72 9.95
N ASN A 357 4.17 -16.54 8.94
CA ASN A 357 3.54 -17.86 9.10
C ASN A 357 4.50 -19.04 9.02
N LYS A 358 5.76 -18.84 8.60
CA LYS A 358 6.74 -19.93 8.52
C LYS A 358 7.12 -20.43 9.93
N PRO A 359 7.69 -21.64 10.06
CA PRO A 359 8.18 -22.14 11.34
C PRO A 359 9.21 -21.19 11.94
N GLN A 360 9.18 -21.07 13.27
CA GLN A 360 10.11 -20.28 14.08
C GLN A 360 10.00 -18.76 13.81
N GLN A 361 8.80 -18.30 13.47
CA GLN A 361 8.49 -16.89 13.18
C GLN A 361 7.44 -16.31 14.13
N LEU A 362 7.11 -15.01 13.95
CA LEU A 362 6.28 -14.23 14.85
C LEU A 362 4.94 -14.89 15.21
N LYS A 363 4.27 -15.58 14.27
CA LYS A 363 3.01 -16.26 14.58
C LYS A 363 3.17 -17.30 15.70
N GLU A 364 4.21 -18.13 15.63
CA GLU A 364 4.45 -19.19 16.62
C GLU A 364 4.76 -18.63 18.00
N VAL A 365 5.44 -17.47 18.05
CA VAL A 365 5.67 -16.72 19.31
C VAL A 365 4.35 -16.20 19.88
N LEU A 366 3.48 -15.63 19.03
CA LEU A 366 2.16 -15.15 19.45
C LEU A 366 1.22 -16.29 19.87
N ASP A 367 1.35 -17.47 19.25
CA ASP A 367 0.62 -18.69 19.63
C ASP A 367 1.10 -19.23 21.01
N ASN A 368 2.29 -18.82 21.47
CA ASN A 368 2.85 -19.20 22.79
C ASN A 368 2.42 -18.26 23.94
N PHE A 369 1.48 -17.34 23.72
CA PHE A 369 0.75 -16.66 24.80
C PHE A 369 -0.16 -17.65 25.54
N LYS A 370 0.43 -18.55 26.32
CA LYS A 370 -0.27 -19.23 27.41
C LYS A 370 -0.44 -18.23 28.53
N ASN A 371 -1.56 -18.25 29.24
CA ASN A 371 -1.89 -17.33 30.34
C ASN A 371 -0.65 -17.06 31.21
N PHE A 372 0.03 -15.93 30.97
CA PHE A 372 1.22 -15.56 31.72
C PHE A 372 0.79 -15.28 33.16
N ASP A 373 1.38 -16.01 34.09
CA ASP A 373 1.17 -15.87 35.52
C ASP A 373 2.51 -16.05 36.22
N ASN A 374 3.07 -14.95 36.73
CA ASN A 374 4.31 -14.96 37.50
C ASN A 374 4.04 -14.89 39.02
N GLY A 375 2.79 -15.09 39.46
CA GLY A 375 2.37 -15.03 40.85
C GLY A 375 2.20 -13.63 41.45
N THR A 376 2.78 -12.59 40.84
CA THR A 376 2.68 -11.19 41.30
C THR A 376 1.80 -10.33 40.40
N VAL A 377 1.76 -10.62 39.11
CA VAL A 377 0.97 -9.87 38.11
C VAL A 377 0.38 -10.84 37.10
N LYS A 378 -0.89 -10.61 36.74
CA LYS A 378 -1.60 -11.41 35.74
C LYS A 378 -2.03 -10.52 34.59
N ILE A 379 -1.76 -10.96 33.36
CA ILE A 379 -2.31 -10.32 32.17
C ILE A 379 -3.76 -10.77 31.97
N SER A 380 -4.67 -9.82 31.73
CA SER A 380 -6.06 -10.14 31.42
C SER A 380 -6.21 -10.73 30.00
N GLU A 381 -7.31 -11.44 29.75
CA GLU A 381 -7.62 -11.95 28.40
C GLU A 381 -7.77 -10.81 27.39
N ASN A 382 -8.39 -9.69 27.80
CA ASN A 382 -8.57 -8.52 26.95
C ASN A 382 -7.22 -7.86 26.59
N GLU A 383 -6.32 -7.64 27.57
CA GLU A 383 -4.97 -7.13 27.31
C GLU A 383 -4.18 -8.05 26.39
N THR A 384 -4.32 -9.37 26.58
CA THR A 384 -3.65 -10.38 25.76
C THR A 384 -4.08 -10.30 24.31
N GLU A 385 -5.39 -10.29 24.06
CA GLU A 385 -5.92 -10.27 22.69
C GLU A 385 -5.63 -8.94 21.98
N VAL A 386 -5.77 -7.81 22.69
CA VAL A 386 -5.41 -6.51 22.13
C VAL A 386 -3.91 -6.44 21.85
N LEU A 387 -3.04 -6.87 22.77
CA LEU A 387 -1.59 -6.89 22.55
C LEU A 387 -1.18 -7.74 21.35
N LYS A 388 -1.72 -8.96 21.22
CA LYS A 388 -1.50 -9.80 20.03
C LYS A 388 -1.92 -9.06 18.76
N SER A 389 -3.12 -8.50 18.74
CA SER A 389 -3.66 -7.80 17.57
C SER A 389 -2.79 -6.60 17.18
N THR A 390 -2.31 -5.84 18.17
CA THR A 390 -1.46 -4.67 18.01
C THR A 390 -0.05 -5.06 17.51
N VAL A 391 0.54 -6.14 18.04
CA VAL A 391 1.82 -6.67 17.51
C VAL A 391 1.66 -7.12 16.06
N VAL A 392 0.57 -7.81 15.71
CA VAL A 392 0.27 -8.21 14.33
C VAL A 392 0.08 -6.99 13.42
N ASN A 393 -0.61 -5.96 13.91
CA ASN A 393 -0.83 -4.72 13.15
C ASN A 393 0.48 -3.96 12.94
N SER A 394 1.30 -3.75 13.98
CA SER A 394 2.63 -3.14 13.83
C SER A 394 3.50 -3.95 12.88
N TYR A 395 3.55 -5.28 13.01
CA TYR A 395 4.29 -6.10 12.05
C TYR A 395 3.83 -5.89 10.61
N ARG A 396 2.51 -5.95 10.36
CA ARG A 396 1.95 -5.79 9.02
C ARG A 396 2.25 -4.42 8.43
N PHE A 397 2.05 -3.37 9.21
CA PHE A 397 1.97 -2.01 8.70
C PHE A 397 3.22 -1.17 8.92
N GLU A 398 4.07 -1.49 9.90
CA GLU A 398 5.31 -0.74 10.15
C GLU A 398 6.55 -1.50 9.65
N TYR A 399 6.52 -2.83 9.66
CA TYR A 399 7.70 -3.66 9.35
C TYR A 399 7.60 -4.33 7.98
N SER A 400 6.47 -4.98 7.65
CA SER A 400 6.36 -5.81 6.44
C SER A 400 6.17 -5.01 5.15
N LEU A 401 5.83 -3.71 5.26
CA LEU A 401 5.55 -2.84 4.12
C LEU A 401 6.79 -2.28 3.43
N ARG A 402 7.88 -2.13 4.18
CA ARG A 402 9.11 -1.52 3.71
C ARG A 402 10.17 -2.59 3.50
N SER A 403 11.18 -2.24 2.71
CA SER A 403 12.41 -3.00 2.70
C SER A 403 12.96 -3.14 4.14
N ASN A 404 13.54 -4.29 4.45
CA ASN A 404 14.22 -4.50 5.72
C ASN A 404 15.64 -3.91 5.72
N ASP A 405 16.02 -3.16 4.68
CA ASP A 405 17.36 -2.62 4.47
C ASP A 405 17.89 -1.78 5.62
N ASP A 406 17.05 -0.94 6.22
CA ASP A 406 17.43 -0.15 7.40
C ASP A 406 17.69 -1.04 8.62
N VAL A 407 17.03 -2.20 8.69
CA VAL A 407 17.18 -3.16 9.79
C VAL A 407 18.43 -4.00 9.60
N ILE A 408 18.76 -4.40 8.37
CA ILE A 408 19.95 -5.18 8.05
C ILE A 408 21.15 -4.32 7.60
N GLY A 409 21.01 -3.00 7.68
CA GLY A 409 22.05 -2.03 7.37
C GLY A 409 22.62 -2.10 5.97
N LYS A 410 21.79 -2.28 4.95
CA LYS A 410 22.28 -2.11 3.59
C LYS A 410 22.64 -0.64 3.40
N ASN A 411 23.87 -0.39 2.98
CA ASN A 411 24.27 0.95 2.54
C ASN A 411 23.60 1.29 1.19
N TRP A 412 23.78 2.53 0.72
CA TRP A 412 23.26 3.00 -0.57
C TRP A 412 23.74 2.18 -1.80
N THR A 413 24.75 1.32 -1.66
CA THR A 413 25.22 0.39 -2.70
C THR A 413 24.57 -0.99 -2.62
N GLY A 414 23.61 -1.19 -1.70
CA GLY A 414 22.93 -2.46 -1.47
C GLY A 414 23.79 -3.52 -0.76
N LYS A 415 24.95 -3.15 -0.22
CA LYS A 415 25.81 -4.04 0.56
C LYS A 415 25.53 -3.87 2.04
N ILE A 416 25.41 -4.98 2.77
CA ILE A 416 25.35 -4.97 4.23
C ILE A 416 26.61 -4.27 4.74
N ASP A 417 26.43 -3.26 5.58
CA ASP A 417 27.53 -2.65 6.32
C ASP A 417 28.03 -3.64 7.37
N SER A 418 28.91 -4.54 6.93
CA SER A 418 29.46 -5.60 7.76
C SER A 418 30.27 -5.07 8.94
N LYS A 419 30.67 -3.79 8.92
CA LYS A 419 31.40 -3.12 10.00
C LYS A 419 30.50 -2.62 11.13
N ASN A 420 29.19 -2.60 10.90
CA ASN A 420 28.25 -2.09 11.87
C ASN A 420 27.74 -3.20 12.81
N PHE A 421 27.93 -3.00 14.12
CA PHE A 421 27.48 -3.89 15.19
C PHE A 421 26.02 -4.35 15.06
N PHE A 422 25.16 -3.43 14.64
CA PHE A 422 23.70 -3.57 14.62
C PHE A 422 23.18 -4.42 13.47
N TYR A 423 23.88 -4.37 12.34
CA TYR A 423 23.35 -4.83 11.08
C TYR A 423 23.72 -6.28 10.76
N ASN A 424 24.50 -6.91 11.63
CA ASN A 424 24.88 -8.31 11.52
C ASN A 424 23.92 -9.24 12.29
N TYR A 425 22.62 -9.14 12.02
CA TYR A 425 21.61 -10.01 12.63
C TYR A 425 21.90 -11.50 12.38
N ASN A 426 22.51 -11.84 11.24
CA ASN A 426 22.93 -13.22 10.98
C ASN A 426 23.88 -13.74 12.08
N PHE A 427 24.88 -12.96 12.50
CA PHE A 427 25.78 -13.38 13.58
C PHE A 427 25.05 -13.66 14.90
N TRP A 428 24.17 -12.74 15.31
CA TRP A 428 23.47 -12.82 16.59
C TRP A 428 22.44 -13.94 16.60
N ILE A 429 21.68 -14.07 15.51
CA ILE A 429 20.67 -15.13 15.34
C ILE A 429 21.34 -16.51 15.24
N ASP A 430 22.47 -16.64 14.54
CA ASP A 430 23.21 -17.91 14.46
C ASP A 430 23.68 -18.37 15.85
N SER A 431 24.17 -17.41 16.65
CA SER A 431 24.74 -17.66 17.98
C SER A 431 23.69 -17.89 19.06
N SER A 432 22.48 -17.38 18.89
CA SER A 432 21.47 -17.36 19.94
C SER A 432 20.58 -18.60 19.96
N PRO A 433 20.11 -19.06 21.14
CA PRO A 433 19.19 -20.17 21.28
C PRO A 433 17.73 -19.79 20.98
N TYR A 434 17.42 -18.55 20.59
CA TYR A 434 16.06 -18.08 20.33
C TYR A 434 15.74 -17.97 18.84
N SER A 435 14.46 -18.17 18.50
CA SER A 435 13.99 -18.09 17.12
C SER A 435 14.05 -16.67 16.53
N PRO A 436 14.14 -16.52 15.20
CA PRO A 436 13.95 -15.23 14.54
C PRO A 436 12.64 -14.53 14.90
N GLY A 437 11.55 -15.29 15.06
CA GLY A 437 10.26 -14.76 15.52
C GLY A 437 10.34 -14.06 16.87
N SER A 438 11.13 -14.60 17.80
CA SER A 438 11.29 -14.08 19.16
C SER A 438 11.93 -12.69 19.16
N TYR A 439 12.97 -12.45 18.35
CA TYR A 439 13.56 -11.10 18.27
C TYR A 439 12.60 -10.08 17.64
N LEU A 440 11.85 -10.51 16.61
CA LEU A 440 10.87 -9.63 15.98
C LEU A 440 9.76 -9.26 16.97
N PHE A 441 9.28 -10.23 17.75
CA PHE A 441 8.33 -9.98 18.84
C PHE A 441 8.90 -9.01 19.87
N ASN A 442 10.11 -9.23 20.38
CA ASN A 442 10.75 -8.36 21.35
C ASN A 442 10.93 -6.93 20.82
N LYS A 443 11.34 -6.79 19.55
CA LYS A 443 11.54 -5.50 18.88
C LYS A 443 10.23 -4.72 18.73
N ILE A 444 9.16 -5.39 18.34
CA ILE A 444 7.84 -4.75 18.21
C ILE A 444 7.29 -4.41 19.60
N SER A 445 7.36 -5.36 20.54
CA SER A 445 6.81 -5.21 21.89
C SER A 445 7.51 -4.11 22.68
N SER A 446 8.84 -4.03 22.64
CA SER A 446 9.59 -2.97 23.32
C SER A 446 9.17 -1.59 22.81
N ARG A 447 9.00 -1.42 21.49
CA ARG A 447 8.58 -0.16 20.88
C ARG A 447 7.16 0.25 21.28
N LEU A 448 6.22 -0.70 21.30
CA LEU A 448 4.84 -0.46 21.72
C LEU A 448 4.78 -0.07 23.20
N ILE A 449 5.42 -0.87 24.06
CA ILE A 449 5.35 -0.72 25.52
C ILE A 449 6.15 0.49 26.02
N LYS A 450 7.28 0.83 25.40
CA LYS A 450 8.06 2.02 25.76
C LYS A 450 7.29 3.31 25.58
N ASN A 451 6.46 3.39 24.54
CA ASN A 451 5.64 4.58 24.25
C ASN A 451 4.28 4.56 24.97
N PHE A 452 4.05 3.58 25.84
CA PHE A 452 2.76 3.38 26.49
C PHE A 452 2.32 4.54 27.38
N LYS A 453 3.23 5.36 27.92
CA LYS A 453 2.93 6.53 28.79
C LYS A 453 2.88 7.89 28.08
N TYR A 454 3.12 7.96 26.76
CA TYR A 454 3.19 9.22 26.03
C TYR A 454 1.88 10.04 26.06
N PRO A 455 1.85 11.31 26.52
CA PRO A 455 0.61 12.07 26.48
C PRO A 455 0.19 12.28 25.02
N LEU A 456 -1.05 11.93 24.68
CA LEU A 456 -1.66 12.29 23.40
C LEU A 456 -2.00 13.78 23.44
N LYS A 457 -1.00 14.64 23.24
CA LYS A 457 -1.22 16.07 23.02
C LYS A 457 -1.60 16.28 21.56
N ILE A 458 -2.89 16.06 21.31
CA ILE A 458 -3.55 16.28 20.03
C ILE A 458 -3.99 17.77 20.04
N GLU A 459 -3.17 18.66 19.48
CA GLU A 459 -3.47 20.10 19.33
C GLU A 459 -4.55 20.35 18.26
N GLU A 460 -5.77 20.72 18.67
CA GLU A 460 -6.97 20.90 17.84
C GLU A 460 -6.79 21.76 16.57
N GLU A 461 -5.95 22.81 16.63
CA GLU A 461 -5.73 23.74 15.52
C GLU A 461 -4.96 23.11 14.34
N LYS A 462 -4.24 22.00 14.56
CA LYS A 462 -3.46 21.29 13.53
C LYS A 462 -4.26 20.26 12.73
N PHE A 463 -5.55 20.06 13.02
CA PHE A 463 -6.40 19.04 12.37
C PHE A 463 -7.27 19.56 11.24
N ARG A 464 -7.28 20.88 11.04
CA ARG A 464 -7.99 21.45 9.90
C ARG A 464 -7.10 21.33 8.69
N TRP A 465 -7.63 20.66 7.67
CA TRP A 465 -7.12 20.78 6.32
C TRP A 465 -6.82 22.25 6.03
N LYS A 466 -5.60 22.55 5.59
CA LYS A 466 -5.34 23.83 4.96
C LYS A 466 -6.38 23.97 3.84
N ILE A 467 -7.22 25.01 3.91
CA ILE A 467 -8.35 25.19 3.00
C ILE A 467 -7.88 25.10 1.54
N ALA A 468 -6.71 25.64 1.24
CA ALA A 468 -6.07 25.54 -0.08
C ALA A 468 -5.80 24.09 -0.52
N ALA A 469 -5.35 23.20 0.38
CA ALA A 469 -5.12 21.79 0.06
C ALA A 469 -6.43 21.05 -0.21
N ALA A 470 -7.45 21.24 0.64
CA ALA A 470 -8.77 20.64 0.43
C ALA A 470 -9.43 21.11 -0.88
N LEU A 471 -9.33 22.41 -1.18
CA LEU A 471 -9.82 22.98 -2.44
C LEU A 471 -9.09 22.39 -3.66
N ASN A 472 -7.79 22.10 -3.57
CA ASN A 472 -7.05 21.47 -4.67
C ASN A 472 -7.61 20.07 -5.00
N TYR A 473 -7.88 19.22 -3.99
CA TYR A 473 -8.54 17.91 -4.24
C TYR A 473 -9.92 18.07 -4.88
N GLN A 474 -10.70 19.08 -4.46
CA GLN A 474 -12.06 19.26 -4.94
C GLN A 474 -12.14 19.87 -6.34
N ILE A 475 -11.26 20.81 -6.69
CA ILE A 475 -11.35 21.59 -7.92
C ILE A 475 -10.48 21.00 -9.03
N ASN A 476 -9.44 20.25 -8.70
CA ASN A 476 -8.50 19.72 -9.68
C ASN A 476 -9.06 18.44 -10.37
N PRO A 477 -9.50 18.50 -11.63
CA PRO A 477 -10.05 17.33 -12.32
C PRO A 477 -9.00 16.23 -12.56
N PHE A 478 -7.70 16.57 -12.52
CA PHE A 478 -6.62 15.59 -12.61
C PHE A 478 -6.55 14.74 -11.33
N MET A 479 -6.90 15.31 -10.17
CA MET A 479 -6.97 14.57 -8.91
C MET A 479 -8.18 13.67 -8.83
N TRP A 480 -9.31 14.04 -9.42
CA TRP A 480 -10.51 13.18 -9.40
C TRP A 480 -10.25 11.79 -9.99
N PHE A 481 -9.43 11.73 -11.03
CA PHE A 481 -9.04 10.46 -11.64
C PHE A 481 -8.09 9.65 -10.74
N TYR A 482 -7.04 10.30 -10.23
CA TYR A 482 -6.13 9.68 -9.28
C TYR A 482 -6.88 9.15 -8.04
N GLU A 483 -7.85 9.89 -7.53
CA GLU A 483 -8.72 9.51 -6.42
C GLU A 483 -9.57 8.28 -6.73
N MET A 484 -10.13 8.17 -7.95
CA MET A 484 -10.84 6.97 -8.38
C MET A 484 -9.90 5.76 -8.52
N VAL A 485 -8.66 5.94 -8.94
CA VAL A 485 -7.71 4.82 -9.06
C VAL A 485 -7.29 4.31 -7.66
N TYR A 486 -6.83 5.18 -6.78
CA TYR A 486 -6.22 4.71 -5.53
C TYR A 486 -7.20 4.58 -4.38
N PHE A 487 -8.19 5.46 -4.29
CA PHE A 487 -9.06 5.56 -3.12
C PHE A 487 -10.44 4.90 -3.30
N SER A 488 -10.66 4.12 -4.36
CA SER A 488 -11.93 3.37 -4.56
C SER A 488 -12.18 2.24 -3.54
N GLY A 489 -11.15 1.85 -2.81
CA GLY A 489 -11.19 0.82 -1.78
C GLY A 489 -11.97 1.18 -0.51
N VAL A 490 -11.68 0.43 0.55
CA VAL A 490 -12.21 0.70 1.89
C VAL A 490 -11.78 2.10 2.33
N ASN A 491 -12.74 2.91 2.78
CA ASN A 491 -12.46 4.22 3.34
C ASN A 491 -12.15 4.10 4.83
N ASN A 492 -10.88 3.84 5.15
CA ASN A 492 -10.38 3.86 6.53
C ASN A 492 -9.02 4.59 6.62
N PRO A 493 -8.65 5.06 7.83
CA PRO A 493 -7.42 5.82 8.07
C PRO A 493 -6.15 5.11 7.62
N GLU A 494 -6.02 3.83 7.97
CA GLU A 494 -4.90 2.97 7.62
C GLU A 494 -4.68 2.95 6.11
N THR A 495 -5.72 2.59 5.37
CA THR A 495 -5.70 2.51 3.91
C THR A 495 -5.36 3.86 3.28
N ASN A 496 -5.98 4.93 3.77
CA ASN A 496 -5.75 6.26 3.24
C ASN A 496 -4.31 6.73 3.49
N HIS A 497 -3.76 6.45 4.67
CA HIS A 497 -2.40 6.79 5.03
C HIS A 497 -1.39 6.02 4.17
N PHE A 498 -1.53 4.70 4.04
CA PHE A 498 -0.55 3.92 3.28
C PHE A 498 -0.55 4.25 1.80
N ILE A 499 -1.72 4.49 1.22
CA ILE A 499 -1.81 4.97 -0.17
C ILE A 499 -1.15 6.34 -0.30
N ALA A 500 -1.39 7.25 0.64
CA ALA A 500 -0.80 8.59 0.57
C ALA A 500 0.72 8.59 0.78
N GLU A 501 1.21 7.79 1.73
CA GLU A 501 2.64 7.67 2.06
C GLU A 501 3.43 6.99 0.95
N ASN A 502 2.86 5.95 0.33
CA ASN A 502 3.54 5.17 -0.71
C ASN A 502 3.20 5.65 -2.12
N SER A 503 2.41 6.71 -2.24
CA SER A 503 2.08 7.30 -3.53
C SER A 503 3.38 7.65 -4.27
N PRO A 504 3.52 7.21 -5.53
CA PRO A 504 4.72 7.52 -6.32
C PRO A 504 4.94 9.01 -6.56
N LEU A 505 3.92 9.82 -6.31
CA LEU A 505 3.96 11.26 -6.42
C LEU A 505 3.43 11.88 -5.13
N PRO A 506 3.98 13.02 -4.68
CA PRO A 506 3.61 13.60 -3.40
C PRO A 506 2.12 13.96 -3.40
N ILE A 507 1.41 13.48 -2.38
CA ILE A 507 0.04 13.91 -2.08
C ILE A 507 -0.04 14.24 -0.59
N ALA A 508 -0.97 15.11 -0.21
CA ALA A 508 -1.16 15.44 1.19
C ALA A 508 -1.66 14.21 1.98
N PRO A 509 -1.22 14.02 3.22
CA PRO A 509 -1.78 13.00 4.10
C PRO A 509 -3.28 13.26 4.31
N LEU A 510 -4.10 12.24 4.10
CA LEU A 510 -5.55 12.40 4.09
C LEU A 510 -6.23 12.26 5.46
N THR A 511 -5.50 11.77 6.46
CA THR A 511 -6.09 11.41 7.76
C THR A 511 -5.25 11.91 8.92
N PHE A 512 -5.93 12.61 9.83
CA PHE A 512 -5.37 13.16 11.06
C PHE A 512 -6.13 12.60 12.26
N TYR A 513 -5.47 12.53 13.42
CA TYR A 513 -6.11 12.16 14.69
C TYR A 513 -6.92 13.32 15.29
N ASN A 514 -8.01 13.01 15.95
CA ASN A 514 -8.62 13.88 16.95
C ASN A 514 -9.20 13.00 18.08
N LEU A 515 -9.56 13.59 19.21
CA LEU A 515 -10.30 12.89 20.28
C LEU A 515 -11.75 13.35 20.27
N ASP A 516 -12.70 12.43 20.44
CA ASP A 516 -14.08 12.81 20.74
C ASP A 516 -14.22 13.29 22.19
N LYS A 517 -15.45 13.67 22.57
CA LYS A 517 -15.73 14.18 23.92
C LYS A 517 -15.52 13.10 25.00
N GLU A 518 -15.58 11.85 24.59
CA GLU A 518 -15.40 10.65 25.39
C GLU A 518 -13.92 10.21 25.42
N GLY A 519 -13.03 10.89 24.71
CA GLY A 519 -11.60 10.61 24.66
C GLY A 519 -11.21 9.49 23.69
N ASN A 520 -12.10 9.06 22.78
CA ASN A 520 -11.79 8.09 21.73
C ASN A 520 -11.11 8.73 20.54
N LEU A 521 -10.18 8.01 19.90
CA LEU A 521 -9.60 8.44 18.63
C LEU A 521 -10.68 8.49 17.53
N ILE A 522 -10.89 9.69 17.01
CA ILE A 522 -11.67 9.95 15.80
C ILE A 522 -10.73 10.36 14.67
N TYR A 523 -11.16 10.06 13.44
CA TYR A 523 -10.36 10.29 12.25
C TYR A 523 -11.07 11.22 11.28
N THR A 524 -10.32 12.11 10.65
CA THR A 524 -10.86 12.98 9.61
C THR A 524 -11.31 12.18 8.39
N LYS A 525 -12.44 12.55 7.79
CA LYS A 525 -12.87 12.01 6.50
C LYS A 525 -12.00 12.58 5.36
N ARG A 526 -11.94 11.86 4.24
CA ARG A 526 -11.33 12.36 2.99
C ARG A 526 -11.97 13.70 2.59
N PRO A 527 -11.21 14.65 2.01
CA PRO A 527 -11.75 15.93 1.54
C PRO A 527 -12.55 15.82 0.23
N PHE A 528 -12.68 14.61 -0.32
CA PHE A 528 -13.34 14.29 -1.59
C PHE A 528 -14.24 13.06 -1.46
N ALA A 529 -15.13 12.89 -2.43
CA ALA A 529 -16.05 11.76 -2.54
C ALA A 529 -15.80 10.98 -3.83
N VAL A 530 -15.14 9.82 -3.73
CA VAL A 530 -14.77 8.99 -4.89
C VAL A 530 -15.98 8.64 -5.77
N TRP A 531 -17.11 8.27 -5.15
CA TRP A 531 -18.34 7.95 -5.89
C TRP A 531 -18.88 9.15 -6.69
N ALA A 532 -18.69 10.39 -6.19
CA ALA A 532 -19.12 11.60 -6.88
C ALA A 532 -18.26 11.82 -8.14
N ASN A 533 -16.96 11.52 -8.08
CA ASN A 533 -16.08 11.56 -9.25
C ASN A 533 -16.55 10.56 -10.33
N TYR A 534 -16.87 9.32 -9.95
CA TYR A 534 -17.44 8.33 -10.88
C TYR A 534 -18.72 8.83 -11.54
N LEU A 535 -19.66 9.37 -10.75
CA LEU A 535 -20.90 9.91 -11.28
C LEU A 535 -20.66 11.11 -12.21
N GLY A 536 -19.75 12.01 -11.87
CA GLY A 536 -19.39 13.16 -12.70
C GLY A 536 -18.92 12.73 -14.09
N PHE A 537 -17.95 11.80 -14.15
CA PHE A 537 -17.42 11.28 -15.40
C PHE A 537 -18.47 10.49 -16.22
N ILE A 538 -19.24 9.60 -15.57
CA ILE A 538 -20.27 8.79 -16.23
C ILE A 538 -21.42 9.67 -16.74
N ALA A 539 -21.89 10.63 -15.94
CA ALA A 539 -22.98 11.52 -16.32
C ALA A 539 -22.55 12.45 -17.46
N PHE A 540 -21.34 13.00 -17.40
CA PHE A 540 -20.79 13.83 -18.47
C PHE A 540 -20.63 13.02 -19.76
N GLY A 541 -20.01 11.84 -19.70
CA GLY A 541 -19.88 10.92 -20.84
C GLY A 541 -21.23 10.53 -21.44
N THR A 542 -22.22 10.20 -20.61
CA THR A 542 -23.58 9.84 -21.04
C THR A 542 -24.31 11.01 -21.69
N THR A 543 -24.14 12.22 -21.16
CA THR A 543 -24.71 13.45 -21.74
C THR A 543 -24.14 13.70 -23.13
N LEU A 544 -22.81 13.63 -23.28
CA LEU A 544 -22.16 13.75 -24.58
C LEU A 544 -22.57 12.64 -25.56
N ALA A 545 -22.68 11.41 -25.08
CA ALA A 545 -23.16 10.29 -25.86
C ALA A 545 -24.61 10.50 -26.34
N THR A 546 -25.46 11.11 -25.51
CA THR A 546 -26.84 11.45 -25.85
C THR A 546 -26.90 12.51 -26.96
N PHE A 547 -26.09 13.58 -26.86
CA PHE A 547 -25.99 14.55 -27.94
C PHE A 547 -25.42 13.94 -29.23
N GLY A 548 -24.43 13.05 -29.10
CA GLY A 548 -23.90 12.28 -30.22
C GLY A 548 -24.95 11.39 -30.88
N TYR A 549 -25.76 10.68 -30.07
CA TYR A 549 -26.89 9.88 -30.52
C TYR A 549 -27.93 10.71 -31.28
N LEU A 550 -28.32 11.87 -30.75
CA LEU A 550 -29.26 12.77 -31.41
C LEU A 550 -28.70 13.26 -32.76
N SER A 551 -27.42 13.63 -32.80
CA SER A 551 -26.73 14.03 -34.03
C SER A 551 -26.66 12.88 -35.06
N PHE A 552 -26.37 11.66 -34.60
CA PHE A 552 -26.36 10.46 -35.43
C PHE A 552 -27.74 10.16 -36.03
N CYS A 553 -28.82 10.30 -35.23
CA CYS A 553 -30.18 10.00 -35.66
C CYS A 553 -30.81 11.07 -36.56
N LYS A 554 -30.36 12.33 -36.46
CA LYS A 554 -30.82 13.45 -37.33
C LYS A 554 -30.51 13.26 -38.82
N THR A 555 -29.79 12.21 -39.20
CA THR A 555 -29.18 12.05 -40.52
C THR A 555 -30.12 12.04 -41.73
N LYS A 556 -31.47 11.96 -41.66
CA LYS A 556 -32.27 11.90 -42.90
C LYS A 556 -33.80 12.07 -42.91
N ASP A 557 -34.44 12.81 -41.98
CA ASP A 557 -35.84 13.19 -42.25
C ASP A 557 -35.97 14.24 -43.39
N GLU A 558 -34.87 14.91 -43.75
CA GLU A 558 -34.89 15.92 -44.83
C GLU A 558 -34.71 15.34 -46.25
N ARG A 559 -34.02 14.20 -46.46
CA ARG A 559 -33.89 13.63 -47.84
C ARG A 559 -35.09 12.80 -48.29
N LYS A 560 -36.10 12.59 -47.43
CA LYS A 560 -37.40 12.06 -47.84
C LYS A 560 -38.33 13.13 -48.43
N ARG A 561 -37.94 14.41 -48.42
CA ARG A 561 -38.73 15.52 -48.98
C ARG A 561 -38.32 15.93 -50.40
N LEU A 562 -37.31 15.28 -51.00
CA LEU A 562 -36.74 15.66 -52.30
C LEU A 562 -36.66 14.52 -53.32
N ASP A 563 -37.37 13.41 -53.10
CA ASP A 563 -37.64 12.40 -54.13
C ASP A 563 -39.13 12.40 -54.48
#